data_AF-A0A1I7F1B4-F1
#
_entry.id   AF-A0A1I7F1B4-F1
#
_cell.length_a   1.000
_cell.length_b   1.000
_cell.length_c   1.000
_cell.angle_alpha   90.00
_cell.angle_beta   90.00
_cell.angle_gamma   90.00
#
_symmetry.space_group_name_H-M   'P 1'
#
loop_
_entity.id
_entity.type
_entity.pdbx_description
1 polymer ?
#
loop_
_entity_poly.entity_id
_entity_poly.type
_entity_poly.pdbx_seq_one_letter_code
_entity_poly.pdbx_strand_id
1 'polypeptide(L)' 'MSDEDGFDRMVETAIAAHQLLALHGTSTMQLLSRLLLMEIGTEIAARRDAEAAANDNPDVPEA' A
#
# COMPACT_ATOMS: atom_id res chain seq x y z
N MET A 1 -0.10 13.92 13.88
CA MET A 1 -0.48 12.70 13.16
C MET A 1 0.73 12.36 12.32
N SER A 2 1.31 11.18 12.51
CA SER A 2 2.48 10.79 11.71
C SER A 2 2.01 10.49 10.28
N ASP A 3 2.91 10.55 9.31
CA ASP A 3 2.59 10.21 7.92
C ASP A 3 2.24 8.72 7.77
N GLU A 4 2.77 7.87 8.65
CA GLU A 4 2.48 6.44 8.75
C GLU A 4 1.03 6.17 9.17
N ASP A 5 0.53 6.92 10.17
CA ASP A 5 -0.89 6.86 10.59
C ASP A 5 -1.85 7.23 9.43
N GLY A 6 -1.42 8.17 8.58
CA GLY A 6 -2.19 8.61 7.41
C GLY A 6 -2.23 7.55 6.31
N PHE A 7 -1.12 6.86 6.10
CA PHE A 7 -1.01 5.79 5.11
C PHE A 7 -1.86 4.58 5.47
N ASP A 8 -1.77 4.10 6.71
CA ASP A 8 -2.55 2.95 7.16
C ASP A 8 -4.05 3.22 7.06
N ARG A 9 -4.47 4.42 7.47
CA ARG A 9 -5.87 4.84 7.35
C ARG A 9 -6.36 4.89 5.89
N MET A 10 -5.50 5.28 4.95
CA MET A 10 -5.82 5.27 3.53
C MET A 10 -6.02 3.82 3.03
N VAL A 11 -5.13 2.90 3.41
CA VAL A 11 -5.22 1.47 3.02
C VAL A 11 -6.49 0.84 3.58
N GLU A 12 -6.78 1.05 4.87
CA GLU A 12 -8.01 0.56 5.50
C GLU A 12 -9.26 1.08 4.79
N THR A 13 -9.28 2.38 4.47
CA THR A 13 -10.41 3.02 3.77
C THR A 13 -10.58 2.46 2.35
N ALA A 14 -9.49 2.21 1.63
CA ALA A 14 -9.53 1.63 0.29
C ALA A 14 -10.09 0.19 0.31
N ILE A 15 -9.71 -0.61 1.31
CA ILE A 15 -10.25 -1.96 1.51
C ILE A 15 -11.75 -1.91 1.83
N ALA A 16 -12.16 -1.04 2.76
CA ALA A 16 -13.57 -0.87 3.11
C ALA A 16 -14.41 -0.42 1.90
N ALA A 17 -13.90 0.51 1.09
CA ALA A 17 -14.55 0.94 -0.14
C ALA A 17 -14.68 -0.21 -1.16
N HIS A 18 -13.65 -1.03 -1.32
CA HIS A 18 -13.72 -2.21 -2.19
C HIS A 18 -14.79 -3.20 -1.74
N GLN A 19 -14.93 -3.44 -0.43
CA GLN A 19 -15.99 -4.32 0.11
C GLN A 19 -17.40 -3.80 -0.24
N LEU A 20 -17.61 -2.48 -0.16
CA LEU A 20 -18.88 -1.86 -0.58
C LEU A 20 -19.11 -2.00 -2.09
N LEU A 21 -18.07 -1.80 -2.90
CA LEU A 21 -18.16 -1.94 -4.35
C LEU A 21 -18.38 -3.40 -4.79
N ALA A 22 -17.85 -4.37 -4.05
CA ALA A 22 -18.10 -5.78 -4.29
C ALA A 22 -19.59 -6.14 -4.09
N LEU A 23 -20.27 -5.49 -3.14
CA LEU A 23 -21.68 -5.72 -2.84
C LEU A 23 -22.64 -4.91 -3.72
N HIS A 24 -22.27 -3.67 -4.06
CA HIS A 24 -23.20 -2.68 -4.61
C HIS A 24 -22.71 -2.02 -5.91
N GLY A 25 -21.44 -2.20 -6.27
CA GLY A 25 -20.85 -1.60 -7.44
C GLY A 25 -21.26 -2.30 -8.73
N THR A 26 -21.15 -1.57 -9.84
CA THR A 26 -21.23 -2.19 -11.17
C THR A 26 -20.00 -3.07 -11.42
N SER A 27 -20.09 -3.97 -12.41
CA SER A 27 -18.96 -4.83 -12.78
C SER A 27 -17.68 -4.03 -13.10
N THR A 28 -17.82 -2.86 -13.73
CA THR A 28 -16.69 -1.97 -14.02
C THR A 28 -16.08 -1.39 -12.75
N MET A 29 -16.89 -0.98 -11.78
CA MET A 29 -16.39 -0.46 -10.49
C MET A 29 -15.68 -1.55 -9.67
N GLN A 30 -16.19 -2.78 -9.71
CA GLN A 30 -15.54 -3.93 -9.08
C GLN A 30 -14.17 -4.23 -9.72
N LEU A 31 -14.11 -4.22 -11.06
CA LEU A 31 -12.85 -4.39 -11.78
C LEU A 31 -11.85 -3.28 -11.44
N LEU A 32 -12.27 -2.02 -11.51
CA LEU A 32 -11.41 -0.87 -11.24
C LEU A 32 -10.91 -0.86 -9.79
N SER A 33 -11.77 -1.16 -8.82
CA SER A 33 -11.35 -1.24 -7.41
C SER A 33 -10.36 -2.38 -7.16
N ARG A 34 -10.52 -3.52 -7.84
CA ARG A 34 -9.54 -4.62 -7.78
C ARG A 34 -8.18 -4.22 -8.36
N LEU A 35 -8.17 -3.53 -9.51
CA LEU A 35 -6.94 -3.03 -10.13
C LEU A 35 -6.24 -2.01 -9.22
N LEU A 36 -6.99 -1.09 -8.61
CA LEU A 36 -6.46 -0.12 -7.67
C LEU A 36 -5.79 -0.78 -6.45
N LEU A 37 -6.42 -1.81 -5.87
CA LEU A 37 -5.82 -2.55 -4.74
C LEU A 37 -4.54 -3.29 -5.15
N MET A 38 -4.47 -3.83 -6.37
CA MET A 38 -3.24 -4.46 -6.88
C MET A 38 -2.10 -3.43 -7.04
N GLU A 39 -2.41 -2.23 -7.53
CA GLU A 39 -1.43 -1.14 -7.66
C GLU A 39 -0.92 -0.68 -6.29
N ILE A 40 -1.83 -0.45 -5.33
CA ILE A 40 -1.47 -0.09 -3.95
C ILE A 40 -0.59 -1.17 -3.32
N GLY A 41 -0.93 -2.45 -3.49
CA GLY A 41 -0.12 -3.56 -2.98
C GLY A 41 1.27 -3.62 -3.60
N THR A 42 1.39 -3.33 -4.90
CA THR A 42 2.67 -3.27 -5.62
C THR A 42 3.56 -2.14 -5.10
N GLU A 43 2.98 -0.96 -4.90
CA GLU A 43 3.69 0.21 -4.36
C GLU A 43 4.17 -0.05 -2.92
N ILE A 44 3.35 -0.68 -2.07
CA ILE A 44 3.74 -1.07 -0.71
C ILE A 44 4.93 -2.02 -0.72
N ALA A 45 4.89 -3.05 -1.57
CA ALA A 45 5.99 -4.00 -1.69
C ALA A 45 7.28 -3.31 -2.14
N ALA A 46 7.21 -2.45 -3.16
CA ALA A 46 8.36 -1.69 -3.66
C ALA A 46 8.99 -0.78 -2.59
N ARG A 47 8.17 -0.11 -1.77
CA ARG A 47 8.67 0.72 -0.65
C ARG A 47 9.35 -0.12 0.42
N ARG A 48 8.76 -1.25 0.81
CA ARG A 48 9.37 -2.17 1.78
C ARG A 48 10.70 -2.71 1.31
N ASP A 49 10.80 -3.08 0.03
CA ASP A 49 12.07 -3.55 -0.55
C ASP A 49 13.14 -2.44 -0.52
N ALA A 50 12.75 -1.19 -0.80
CA ALA A 50 13.64 -0.04 -0.72
C ALA A 50 14.10 0.25 0.73
N GLU A 51 13.21 0.18 1.71
CA GLU A 51 13.52 0.33 3.13
C GLU A 51 14.44 -0.79 3.63
N ALA A 52 14.20 -2.04 3.22
CA ALA A 52 15.07 -3.17 3.54
C ALA A 52 16.47 -2.99 2.95
N ALA A 53 16.57 -2.58 1.67
CA ALA A 53 17.84 -2.31 1.01
C ALA A 53 18.62 -1.15 1.64
N ALA A 54 17.92 -0.13 2.18
CA ALA A 54 18.55 0.99 2.87
C ALA A 54 19.15 0.59 4.23
N ASN A 55 18.54 -0.38 4.92
CA ASN A 55 18.99 -0.88 6.22
C ASN A 55 20.07 -1.96 6.14
N ASP A 56 20.35 -2.50 4.97
CA ASP A 56 21.38 -3.53 4.71
C ASP A 56 22.80 -2.93 4.50
N ASN A 57 22.97 -1.62 4.75
CA ASN A 57 24.26 -0.97 4.59
C ASN A 57 25.17 -1.37 5.77
N PRO A 58 26.26 -2.14 5.56
CA PRO A 58 27.16 -2.50 6.64
C PRO A 58 27.85 -1.22 7.13
N ASP A 59 27.81 -0.98 8.44
CA ASP A 59 28.44 0.16 9.09
C ASP A 59 29.83 0.42 8.49
N VAL A 60 29.99 1.63 7.95
CA VAL A 60 31.28 2.17 7.55
C VAL A 60 32.19 2.11 8.78
N PRO A 61 33.33 1.41 8.74
CA PRO A 61 34.21 1.35 9.89
C PRO A 61 34.74 2.77 10.16
N GLU A 62 34.41 3.31 11.33
CA GLU A 62 35.08 4.50 11.87
C GLU A 62 36.59 4.21 11.95
N ALA A 63 37.37 5.03 11.27
CA ALA A 63 38.84 5.03 11.27
C ALA A 63 39.36 6.33 11.87
#